data_AF-A0A2V6HM94-F1
#
_entry.id   AF-A0A2V6HM94-F1
#
_cell.length_a   1.000
_cell.length_b   1.000
_cell.length_c   1.000
_cell.angle_alpha   90.00
_cell.angle_beta   90.00
_cell.angle_gamma   90.00
#
_symmetry.space_group_name_H-M   'P 1'
#
loop_
_entity.id
_entity.type
_entity.pdbx_description
1 polymer ?
#
loop_
_entity_poly.entity_id
_entity_poly.type
_entity_poly.pdbx_seq_one_letter_code
_entity_poly.pdbx_strand_id
1 'polypeptide(L)'
;MANTASFEPPAFNPKARDPRLAHWLKDYPPELFSERLYQSVELMERYSIDLAIELLDRLKVIDQLGDWRSASELCQLLSFQPRFSSALGWLLERLIETGCIEMRTDHDTHTYRRRHPPWRPELARLRAIGLDIDRANAPTLDLLDQPAALRKSYCGCLIRERFCRA
;
A
#
# COMPACT_ATOMS: atom_id res chain seq x y z
N MET A 1 -6.45 -29.55 6.47
CA MET A 1 -5.91 -28.75 5.35
C MET A 1 -7.00 -27.79 4.92
N ALA A 2 -6.96 -26.53 5.37
CA ALA A 2 -7.96 -25.54 4.98
C ALA A 2 -7.52 -24.92 3.64
N ASN A 3 -8.42 -24.96 2.66
CA ASN A 3 -8.23 -24.37 1.35
C ASN A 3 -8.25 -22.84 1.51
N THR A 4 -7.08 -22.21 1.64
CA THR A 4 -6.96 -20.75 1.73
C THR A 4 -7.20 -20.19 0.33
N ALA A 5 -8.47 -20.07 -0.06
CA ALA A 5 -8.83 -19.37 -1.28
C ALA A 5 -8.33 -17.92 -1.14
N SER A 6 -7.26 -17.60 -1.86
CA SER A 6 -6.85 -16.22 -2.06
C SER A 6 -8.00 -15.49 -2.75
N PHE A 7 -8.38 -14.33 -2.23
CA PHE A 7 -9.29 -13.45 -2.92
C PHE A 7 -8.67 -13.11 -4.30
N GLU A 8 -9.43 -13.17 -5.38
CA GLU A 8 -8.91 -12.75 -6.69
C GLU A 8 -8.65 -11.23 -6.66
N PRO A 9 -7.54 -10.76 -7.27
CA PRO A 9 -7.31 -9.33 -7.40
C PRO A 9 -8.46 -8.73 -8.21
N PRO A 10 -9.10 -7.63 -7.76
CA PRO A 10 -10.12 -6.97 -8.57
C PRO A 10 -9.48 -6.50 -9.88
N ALA A 11 -10.21 -6.71 -10.98
CA ALA A 11 -9.75 -6.30 -12.29
C ALA A 11 -9.50 -4.78 -12.32
N PHE A 12 -8.28 -4.38 -12.67
CA PHE A 12 -8.00 -2.97 -12.94
C PHE A 12 -8.48 -2.63 -14.36
N ASN A 13 -9.52 -1.80 -14.42
CA ASN A 13 -10.02 -1.18 -15.64
C ASN A 13 -10.10 0.33 -15.39
N PRO A 14 -9.11 1.12 -15.85
CA PRO A 14 -9.09 2.55 -15.57
C PRO A 14 -10.36 3.18 -16.14
N LYS A 15 -11.11 3.87 -15.28
CA LYS A 15 -12.37 4.50 -15.69
C LYS A 15 -12.05 5.64 -16.66
N ALA A 16 -12.99 5.91 -17.56
CA ALA A 16 -12.96 7.14 -18.32
C ALA A 16 -13.16 8.33 -17.36
N ARG A 17 -12.50 9.45 -17.63
CA ARG A 17 -12.67 10.69 -16.86
C ARG A 17 -14.14 11.09 -16.76
N ASP A 18 -14.60 11.37 -15.53
CA ASP A 18 -15.97 11.82 -15.29
C ASP A 18 -16.24 13.13 -16.06
N PRO A 19 -17.26 13.17 -16.97
CA PRO A 19 -17.59 14.37 -17.73
C PRO A 19 -17.88 15.60 -16.87
N ARG A 20 -18.35 15.41 -15.63
CA ARG A 20 -18.65 16.51 -14.69
C ARG A 20 -17.39 17.26 -14.25
N LEU A 21 -16.22 16.62 -14.26
CA LEU A 21 -14.94 17.29 -13.95
C LEU A 21 -14.64 18.42 -14.94
N ALA A 22 -15.09 18.31 -16.20
CA ALA A 22 -14.85 19.34 -17.20
C ALA A 22 -15.44 20.70 -16.80
N HIS A 23 -16.54 20.72 -16.03
CA HIS A 23 -17.13 21.96 -15.54
C HIS A 23 -16.22 22.67 -14.53
N TRP A 24 -15.61 21.91 -13.61
CA TRP A 24 -14.73 22.43 -12.56
C TRP A 24 -13.35 22.84 -13.09
N LEU A 25 -12.90 22.20 -14.16
CA LEU A 25 -11.56 22.39 -14.72
C LEU A 25 -11.52 23.34 -15.94
N LYS A 26 -12.63 24.00 -16.26
CA LYS A 26 -12.80 24.82 -17.48
C LYS A 26 -11.78 25.95 -17.63
N ASP A 27 -11.25 26.46 -16.51
CA ASP A 27 -10.31 27.59 -16.48
C ASP A 27 -8.84 27.13 -16.44
N TYR A 28 -8.58 25.81 -16.49
CA TYR A 28 -7.24 25.22 -16.52
C TYR A 28 -6.88 24.74 -17.94
N PRO A 29 -5.59 24.76 -18.31
CA PRO A 29 -5.10 24.13 -19.53
C PRO A 29 -5.55 22.66 -19.63
N PRO A 30 -6.22 22.23 -20.71
CA PRO A 30 -6.71 20.85 -20.86
C PRO A 30 -5.62 19.79 -20.78
N GLU A 31 -4.38 20.15 -21.14
CA GLU A 31 -3.22 19.27 -21.11
C GLU A 31 -2.84 18.88 -19.68
N LEU A 32 -3.09 19.75 -18.70
CA LEU A 32 -2.81 19.48 -17.28
C LEU A 32 -3.75 18.43 -16.69
N PHE A 33 -4.97 18.30 -17.21
CA PHE A 33 -5.99 17.37 -16.72
C PHE A 33 -6.46 16.42 -17.81
N SER A 34 -5.49 15.85 -18.51
CA SER A 34 -5.73 14.91 -19.60
C SER A 34 -6.33 13.58 -19.11
N GLU A 35 -6.94 12.85 -20.04
CA GLU A 35 -7.41 11.48 -19.78
C GLU A 35 -6.28 10.59 -19.26
N ARG A 36 -5.06 10.75 -19.80
CA ARG A 36 -3.88 9.99 -19.38
C ARG A 36 -3.52 10.28 -17.92
N LEU A 37 -3.59 11.54 -17.48
CA LEU A 37 -3.35 11.87 -16.09
C LEU A 37 -4.42 11.24 -15.20
N TYR A 38 -5.70 11.33 -15.58
CA TYR A 38 -6.78 10.72 -14.82
C TYR A 38 -6.58 9.22 -14.63
N GLN A 39 -6.30 8.50 -15.72
CA GLN A 39 -6.03 7.06 -15.68
C GLN A 39 -4.74 6.72 -14.91
N SER A 40 -3.72 7.59 -14.98
CA SER A 40 -2.49 7.44 -14.19
C SER A 40 -2.75 7.60 -12.69
N VAL A 41 -3.65 8.50 -12.27
CA VAL A 41 -4.04 8.66 -10.86
C VAL A 41 -4.77 7.41 -10.37
N GLU A 42 -5.78 6.93 -11.10
CA GLU A 42 -6.50 5.69 -10.76
C GLU A 42 -5.55 4.49 -10.67
N LEU A 43 -4.57 4.44 -11.57
CA LEU A 43 -3.50 3.44 -11.50
C LEU A 43 -2.67 3.59 -10.24
N MET A 44 -2.22 4.79 -9.88
CA MET A 44 -1.39 5.00 -8.69
C MET A 44 -2.13 4.60 -7.42
N GLU A 45 -3.43 4.86 -7.32
CA GLU A 45 -4.27 4.38 -6.21
C GLU A 45 -4.24 2.85 -6.14
N ARG A 46 -4.53 2.17 -7.26
CA ARG A 46 -4.48 0.70 -7.32
C ARG A 46 -3.08 0.14 -7.02
N TYR A 47 -2.04 0.75 -7.59
CA TYR A 47 -0.65 0.36 -7.40
C TYR A 47 -0.23 0.45 -5.94
N SER A 48 -0.65 1.51 -5.25
CA SER A 48 -0.32 1.74 -3.84
C SER A 48 -0.90 0.66 -2.93
N ILE A 49 -2.09 0.15 -3.24
CA ILE A 49 -2.72 -0.95 -2.50
C ILE A 49 -1.94 -2.25 -2.67
N ASP A 50 -1.64 -2.63 -3.92
CA ASP A 50 -0.87 -3.84 -4.21
C ASP A 50 0.54 -3.77 -3.60
N LEU A 51 1.15 -2.59 -3.62
CA LEU A 51 2.43 -2.35 -2.98
C LEU A 51 2.33 -2.46 -1.45
N ALA A 52 1.27 -1.91 -0.83
CA ALA A 52 1.05 -2.05 0.60
C ALA A 52 0.86 -3.52 1.01
N ILE A 53 0.11 -4.31 0.23
CA ILE A 53 -0.05 -5.75 0.46
C ILE A 53 1.30 -6.46 0.37
N GLU A 54 2.10 -6.21 -0.67
CA GLU A 54 3.43 -6.82 -0.83
C GLU A 54 4.34 -6.48 0.36
N LEU A 55 4.35 -5.22 0.79
CA LEU A 55 5.18 -4.75 1.90
C LEU A 55 4.77 -5.40 3.23
N LEU A 56 3.47 -5.44 3.53
CA LEU A 56 2.97 -6.01 4.78
C LEU A 56 3.18 -7.52 4.85
N ASP A 57 3.10 -8.23 3.72
CA ASP A 57 3.44 -9.66 3.63
C ASP A 57 4.94 -9.90 3.86
N ARG A 58 5.80 -9.11 3.20
CA ARG A 58 7.27 -9.18 3.41
C ARG A 58 7.69 -8.84 4.83
N LEU A 59 6.96 -7.94 5.48
CA LEU A 59 7.15 -7.58 6.89
C LEU A 59 6.47 -8.56 7.87
N LYS A 60 5.77 -9.59 7.38
CA LYS A 60 5.05 -10.58 8.19
C LYS A 60 3.97 -9.99 9.08
N VAL A 61 3.46 -8.81 8.73
CA VAL A 61 2.37 -8.14 9.46
C VAL A 61 1.05 -8.88 9.24
N ILE A 62 0.77 -9.32 8.00
CA ILE A 62 -0.51 -9.98 7.66
C ILE A 62 -0.73 -11.26 8.49
N ASP A 63 0.34 -12.01 8.78
CA ASP A 63 0.30 -13.22 9.60
C ASP A 63 -0.05 -12.92 11.07
N GLN A 64 0.21 -11.69 11.52
CA GLN A 64 -0.05 -11.23 12.88
C GLN A 64 -1.45 -10.65 13.09
N LEU A 65 -2.26 -10.52 12.04
CA LEU A 65 -3.60 -9.94 12.09
C LEU A 65 -4.73 -10.97 12.33
N GLY A 66 -4.40 -12.14 12.91
CA GLY A 66 -5.42 -13.13 13.31
C GLY A 66 -6.34 -12.63 14.42
N ASP A 67 -5.80 -11.80 15.31
CA ASP A 67 -6.51 -11.12 16.40
C ASP A 67 -6.49 -9.60 16.20
N TRP A 68 -7.27 -8.88 17.02
CA TRP A 68 -7.24 -7.43 17.06
C TRP A 68 -5.90 -6.94 17.61
N ARG A 69 -5.14 -6.17 16.82
CA ARG A 69 -3.86 -5.58 17.23
C ARG A 69 -3.70 -4.16 16.72
N SER A 70 -3.12 -3.30 17.54
CA SER A 70 -2.69 -1.95 17.17
C SER A 70 -1.37 -1.99 16.40
N ALA A 71 -1.07 -0.91 15.68
CA ALA A 71 0.22 -0.76 15.01
C ALA A 71 1.40 -0.79 16.01
N SER A 72 1.20 -0.30 17.25
CA SER A 72 2.22 -0.36 18.30
C SER A 72 2.51 -1.79 18.74
N GLU A 73 1.47 -2.58 18.99
CA GLU A 73 1.62 -4.00 19.37
C GLU A 73 2.29 -4.80 18.24
N LEU A 74 1.91 -4.54 16.98
CA LEU A 74 2.54 -5.18 15.82
C LEU A 74 4.03 -4.85 15.72
N CYS A 75 4.41 -3.58 15.95
CA CYS A 75 5.82 -3.20 16.01
C CYS A 75 6.58 -3.94 17.10
N GLN A 76 6.00 -4.08 18.29
CA GLN A 76 6.64 -4.82 19.39
C GLN A 76 6.80 -6.30 19.05
N LEU A 77 5.74 -6.95 18.57
CA LEU A 77 5.73 -8.37 18.22
C LEU A 77 6.72 -8.71 17.11
N LEU A 78 6.88 -7.82 16.12
CA LEU A 78 7.78 -8.01 14.98
C LEU A 78 9.16 -7.37 15.18
N SER A 79 9.45 -6.88 16.39
CA SER A 79 10.72 -6.22 16.74
C SER A 79 11.08 -5.03 15.83
N PHE A 80 10.07 -4.29 15.38
CA PHE A 80 10.25 -3.03 14.68
C PHE A 80 10.53 -1.88 15.65
N GLN A 81 11.17 -0.83 15.14
CA GLN A 81 11.34 0.41 15.89
C GLN A 81 9.97 1.01 16.25
N PRO A 82 9.72 1.44 17.50
CA PRO A 82 8.40 1.96 17.92
C PRO A 82 7.83 3.06 17.02
N ARG A 83 8.70 3.97 16.53
CA ARG A 83 8.34 5.06 15.60
C ARG A 83 7.80 4.60 14.24
N PHE A 84 7.98 3.32 13.89
CA PHE A 84 7.42 2.76 12.66
C PHE A 84 5.90 2.57 12.76
N SER A 85 5.31 2.62 13.97
CA SER A 85 3.87 2.43 14.17
C SER A 85 3.02 3.39 13.35
N SER A 86 3.44 4.64 13.16
CA SER A 86 2.71 5.62 12.32
C SER A 86 2.71 5.22 10.84
N ALA A 87 3.87 4.83 10.31
CA ALA A 87 3.97 4.37 8.92
C ALA A 87 3.23 3.05 8.71
N LEU A 88 3.28 2.16 9.70
CA LEU A 88 2.54 0.91 9.70
C LEU A 88 1.02 1.15 9.72
N GLY A 89 0.54 2.09 10.53
CA GLY A 89 -0.87 2.50 10.54
C GLY A 89 -1.34 2.97 9.16
N TRP A 90 -0.53 3.81 8.50
CA TRP A 90 -0.81 4.28 7.14
C TRP A 90 -0.89 3.15 6.11
N LEU A 91 -0.01 2.15 6.20
CA LEU A 91 -0.05 0.96 5.35
C LEU A 91 -1.30 0.11 5.61
N LEU A 92 -1.69 -0.05 6.88
CA LEU A 92 -2.88 -0.81 7.25
C LEU A 92 -4.15 -0.11 6.77
N GLU A 93 -4.22 1.22 6.85
CA GLU A 93 -5.36 1.99 6.34
C GLU A 93 -5.62 1.76 4.85
N ARG A 94 -4.57 1.65 4.03
CA ARG A 94 -4.70 1.27 2.61
C ARG A 94 -5.32 -0.11 2.41
N LEU A 95 -5.10 -1.05 3.34
CA LEU A 95 -5.73 -2.37 3.28
C LEU A 95 -7.18 -2.37 3.76
N ILE A 96 -7.62 -1.38 4.55
CA ILE A 96 -9.04 -1.28 4.97
C ILE A 96 -9.93 -1.05 3.74
N GLU A 97 -9.48 -0.20 2.80
CA GLU A 97 -10.20 0.12 1.55
C GLU A 97 -10.51 -1.13 0.71
N THR A 98 -9.76 -2.21 0.92
CA THR A 98 -9.92 -3.48 0.22
C THR A 98 -10.95 -4.42 0.85
N GLY A 99 -11.35 -4.16 2.10
CA GLY A 99 -12.16 -5.07 2.91
C GLY A 99 -11.42 -6.32 3.42
N CYS A 100 -10.15 -6.52 3.09
CA CYS A 100 -9.36 -7.66 3.57
C CYS A 100 -9.06 -7.58 5.07
N ILE A 101 -8.95 -6.36 5.59
CA ILE A 101 -8.83 -6.09 7.02
C ILE A 101 -9.96 -5.18 7.48
N GLU A 102 -10.20 -5.18 8.78
CA GLU A 102 -11.10 -4.25 9.45
C GLU A 102 -10.38 -3.52 10.57
N MET A 103 -10.92 -2.36 10.90
CA MET A 103 -10.42 -1.49 11.96
C MET A 103 -11.55 -1.21 12.94
N ARG A 104 -11.19 -1.18 14.22
CA ARG A 104 -12.02 -0.58 15.27
C ARG A 104 -11.20 0.49 15.97
N THR A 105 -11.90 1.52 16.43
CA THR A 105 -11.32 2.62 17.18
C THR A 105 -11.84 2.53 18.60
N ASP A 106 -10.93 2.44 19.55
CA ASP A 106 -11.22 2.57 20.98
C ASP A 106 -10.47 3.78 21.51
N HIS A 107 -11.22 4.79 21.95
CA HIS A 107 -10.71 6.14 22.21
C HIS A 107 -9.89 6.67 21.00
N ASP A 108 -8.56 6.75 21.15
CA ASP A 108 -7.63 7.21 20.11
C ASP A 108 -6.75 6.08 19.55
N THR A 109 -7.04 4.82 19.88
CA THR A 109 -6.25 3.66 19.44
C THR A 109 -6.97 2.87 18.37
N HIS A 110 -6.37 2.83 17.18
CA HIS A 110 -6.79 1.94 16.10
C HIS A 110 -6.24 0.53 16.33
N THR A 111 -7.14 -0.44 16.31
CA THR A 111 -6.77 -1.87 16.26
C THR A 111 -7.34 -2.50 15.01
N TYR A 112 -6.56 -3.40 14.42
CA TYR A 112 -6.79 -3.97 13.11
C TYR A 112 -6.90 -5.49 13.24
N ARG A 113 -7.75 -6.10 12.42
CA ARG A 113 -7.89 -7.56 12.31
C ARG A 113 -8.09 -7.96 10.85
N ARG A 114 -7.57 -9.12 10.45
CA ARG A 114 -7.78 -9.69 9.13
C ARG A 114 -9.17 -10.32 9.05
N ARG A 115 -9.97 -9.92 8.07
CA ARG A 115 -11.23 -10.57 7.70
C ARG A 115 -11.02 -11.69 6.70
N HIS A 116 -10.23 -11.40 5.67
CA HIS A 116 -9.93 -12.31 4.57
C HIS A 116 -8.45 -12.21 4.19
N PRO A 117 -7.84 -13.28 3.65
CA PRO A 117 -6.49 -13.17 3.08
C PRO A 117 -6.49 -12.13 1.94
N PRO A 118 -5.55 -11.17 1.91
CA PRO A 118 -5.38 -10.30 0.76
C PRO A 118 -5.13 -11.09 -0.54
N TRP A 119 -5.49 -10.50 -1.69
CA TRP A 119 -5.12 -11.06 -2.99
C TRP A 119 -3.60 -11.02 -3.20
N ARG A 120 -3.13 -11.79 -4.18
CA ARG A 120 -1.73 -11.73 -4.62
C ARG A 120 -1.49 -10.43 -5.40
N PRO A 121 -0.55 -9.56 -4.99
CA PRO A 121 -0.23 -8.34 -5.72
C PRO A 121 0.18 -8.60 -7.17
N GLU A 122 -0.27 -7.75 -8.09
CA GLU A 122 0.00 -7.80 -9.53
C GLU A 122 0.88 -6.63 -9.99
N LEU A 123 1.86 -6.21 -9.18
CA LEU A 123 2.69 -5.01 -9.42
C LEU A 123 3.29 -4.96 -10.83
N ALA A 124 3.83 -6.08 -11.35
CA ALA A 124 4.39 -6.13 -12.70
C ALA A 124 3.33 -5.88 -13.80
N ARG A 125 2.10 -6.38 -13.61
CA ARG A 125 0.99 -6.18 -14.55
C ARG A 125 0.52 -4.73 -14.50
N LEU A 126 0.32 -4.18 -13.30
CA LEU A 126 -0.06 -2.78 -13.10
C LEU A 126 1.01 -1.84 -13.65
N ARG A 127 2.29 -2.17 -13.48
CA ARG A 127 3.41 -1.42 -14.05
C ARG A 127 3.35 -1.37 -15.57
N ALA A 128 3.08 -2.50 -16.23
CA ALA A 128 2.94 -2.54 -17.68
C ALA A 128 1.77 -1.67 -18.17
N ILE A 129 0.60 -1.81 -17.54
CA ILE A 129 -0.58 -0.96 -17.81
C ILE A 129 -0.23 0.52 -17.65
N GLY A 130 0.51 0.88 -16.60
CA GLY A 130 0.90 2.26 -16.36
C GLY A 130 1.81 2.88 -17.40
N LEU A 131 2.74 2.09 -17.94
CA LEU A 131 3.60 2.54 -19.03
C LEU A 131 2.83 2.65 -20.35
N ASP A 132 1.80 1.83 -20.55
CA ASP A 132 0.91 1.90 -21.71
C ASP A 132 -0.02 3.12 -21.63
N ILE A 133 -0.49 3.48 -20.43
CA ILE A 133 -1.27 4.72 -20.18
C ILE A 133 -0.39 5.96 -20.42
N ASP A 134 0.76 6.02 -19.74
CA ASP A 134 1.70 7.13 -19.87
C ASP A 134 3.13 6.69 -19.48
N ARG A 135 4.07 6.82 -20.42
CA ARG A 135 5.49 6.55 -20.16
C ARG A 135 6.08 7.47 -19.10
N ALA A 136 5.49 8.64 -18.86
CA ALA A 136 5.89 9.56 -17.79
C ALA A 136 5.68 8.97 -16.38
N ASN A 137 4.93 7.87 -16.24
CA ASN A 137 4.81 7.14 -14.97
C ASN A 137 6.09 6.39 -14.58
N ALA A 138 7.01 6.14 -15.53
CA ALA A 138 8.18 5.29 -15.30
C ALA A 138 9.02 5.70 -14.07
N PRO A 139 9.41 6.98 -13.89
CA PRO A 139 10.23 7.38 -12.75
C PRO A 139 9.53 7.18 -11.41
N THR A 140 8.22 7.42 -11.34
CA THR A 140 7.41 7.20 -10.14
C THR A 140 7.33 5.71 -9.81
N LEU A 141 7.05 4.88 -10.81
CA LEU A 141 6.99 3.42 -10.65
C LEU A 141 8.35 2.85 -10.22
N ASP A 142 9.44 3.31 -10.83
CA ASP A 142 10.80 2.91 -10.45
C ASP A 142 11.13 3.27 -9.00
N LEU A 143 10.70 4.45 -8.53
CA LEU A 143 10.86 4.87 -7.14
C LEU A 143 10.07 3.97 -6.17
N LEU A 144 8.82 3.65 -6.52
CA LEU A 144 7.94 2.81 -5.71
C LEU A 144 8.43 1.35 -5.65
N ASP A 145 8.98 0.84 -6.75
CA ASP A 145 9.53 -0.50 -6.90
C ASP A 145 10.87 -0.69 -6.20
N GLN A 146 11.49 0.40 -5.74
CA GLN A 146 12.73 0.30 -4.99
C GLN A 146 12.52 -0.64 -3.80
N PRO A 147 13.38 -1.68 -3.67
CA PRO A 147 13.13 -2.77 -2.76
C PRO A 147 12.96 -2.26 -1.34
N ALA A 148 11.99 -2.84 -0.64
CA ALA A 148 11.78 -2.63 0.79
C ALA A 148 13.05 -2.87 1.62
N ALA A 149 14.04 -3.61 1.09
CA ALA A 149 15.36 -3.77 1.69
C ALA A 149 16.16 -2.45 1.82
N LEU A 150 16.01 -1.51 0.89
CA LEU A 150 16.55 -0.14 1.05
C LEU A 150 15.80 0.61 2.17
N ARG A 151 14.48 0.39 2.30
CA ARG A 151 13.67 0.90 3.43
C ARG A 151 13.97 0.19 4.77
N LYS A 152 14.42 -1.07 4.75
CA LYS A 152 15.00 -1.76 5.92
C LYS A 152 16.33 -1.14 6.34
N SER A 153 17.10 -0.48 5.46
CA SER A 153 18.24 0.33 5.92
C SER A 153 17.76 1.48 6.82
N TYR A 154 16.65 2.15 6.47
CA TYR A 154 16.06 3.17 7.34
C TYR A 154 15.37 2.61 8.61
N CYS A 155 14.78 1.40 8.54
CA CYS A 155 14.11 0.77 9.70
C CYS A 155 15.01 -0.18 10.53
N GLY A 156 16.20 -0.52 10.04
CA GLY A 156 17.07 -1.58 10.56
C GLY A 156 18.56 -1.21 10.66
N CYS A 157 19.03 -0.09 10.10
CA CYS A 157 20.43 0.36 10.27
C CYS A 157 20.74 0.91 11.69
N LEU A 158 19.79 0.81 12.64
CA LEU A 158 20.04 1.02 14.07
C LEU A 158 19.95 -0.28 14.90
N ILE A 159 19.78 -1.44 14.27
CA ILE A 159 19.70 -2.74 14.95
C ILE A 159 20.87 -3.62 14.49
N ARG A 160 22.12 -3.23 14.82
CA ARG A 160 23.22 -4.17 15.17
C ARG A 160 24.58 -3.56 15.52
N GLU A 161 24.87 -2.28 15.25
CA GLU A 161 26.26 -1.79 15.42
C GLU A 161 26.55 -0.88 16.63
N ARG A 162 25.61 -0.68 17.58
CA ARG A 162 25.88 0.19 18.75
C ARG A 162 25.61 -0.38 20.15
N PHE A 163 25.28 -1.67 20.30
CA PHE A 163 25.05 -2.27 21.64
C PHE A 163 25.78 -3.59 21.91
N CYS A 164 26.81 -3.95 21.12
CA CYS A 164 27.69 -5.09 21.44
C CYS A 164 29.20 -4.79 21.29
N ARG A 165 29.63 -3.56 21.58
CA ARG A 165 31.06 -3.31 21.85
C ARG A 165 31.22 -2.39 23.06
N ALA A 166 31.78 -3.00 24.11
CA ALA A 166 32.29 -2.47 25.38
C ALA A 166 31.25 -1.87 26.33
#